data_AF-A0A6B3E9N8-F1
#
_entry.id   AF-A0A6B3E9N8-F1
#
_cell.length_a   1.000
_cell.length_b   1.000
_cell.length_c   1.000
_cell.angle_alpha   90.00
_cell.angle_beta   90.00
_cell.angle_gamma   90.00
#
_symmetry.space_group_name_H-M   'P 1'
#
loop_
_entity.id
_entity.type
_entity.pdbx_description
1 polymer ?
#
loop_
_entity_poly.entity_id
_entity_poly.type
_entity_poly.pdbx_seq_one_letter_code
_entity_poly.pdbx_strand_id
1 'polypeptide(L)'
;GSPLTCGVDDSGRIVVSTYPERAKTRNARRDPRVSVLVLSDDFGGPWVQVDGTAEVIDAPDSVEPLVEYFRNISGEHPDWDEYRAAMIKQGKSIIRVTPTRWGPVATGGFPARLVEED
;
A
#
# COMPACT_ATOMS: atom_id res chain seq x y z
N GLY A 1 5.70 7.97 -9.10
CA GLY A 1 5.08 6.80 -8.46
C GLY A 1 6.04 5.62 -8.47
N SER A 2 5.70 4.54 -7.80
CA SER A 2 6.47 3.27 -7.83
C SER A 2 5.49 2.10 -7.65
N PRO A 3 5.65 1.00 -8.39
CA PRO A 3 4.85 -0.21 -8.14
C PRO A 3 5.19 -0.78 -6.75
N LEU A 4 4.20 -1.42 -6.13
CA LEU A 4 4.28 -2.03 -4.82
C LEU A 4 3.13 -3.00 -4.59
N THR A 5 3.33 -3.94 -3.67
CA THR A 5 2.25 -4.65 -3.00
C THR A 5 1.83 -3.86 -1.76
N CYS A 6 0.55 -3.91 -1.43
CA CYS A 6 -0.03 -3.28 -0.26
C CYS A 6 -1.14 -4.15 0.33
N GLY A 7 -1.47 -3.91 1.58
CA GLY A 7 -2.67 -4.43 2.24
C GLY A 7 -3.54 -3.31 2.80
N VAL A 8 -4.61 -3.71 3.49
CA VAL A 8 -5.41 -2.82 4.33
C VAL A 8 -5.29 -3.32 5.76
N ASP A 9 -4.93 -2.42 6.68
CA ASP A 9 -4.84 -2.75 8.10
C ASP A 9 -6.22 -2.70 8.79
N ASP A 10 -6.31 -3.13 10.04
CA ASP A 10 -7.60 -3.26 10.75
C ASP A 10 -8.25 -1.89 11.02
N SER A 11 -7.48 -0.81 10.88
CA SER A 11 -7.96 0.57 10.98
C SER A 11 -8.40 1.16 9.62
N GLY A 12 -8.39 0.36 8.55
CA GLY A 12 -8.78 0.80 7.21
C GLY A 12 -7.72 1.63 6.49
N ARG A 13 -6.44 1.59 6.93
CA ARG A 13 -5.34 2.29 6.26
C ARG A 13 -4.70 1.39 5.22
N ILE A 14 -4.26 1.98 4.11
CA ILE A 14 -3.45 1.25 3.12
C ILE A 14 -2.03 1.14 3.67
N VAL A 15 -1.49 -0.07 3.73
CA VAL A 15 -0.19 -0.36 4.37
C VAL A 15 0.80 -0.98 3.40
N VAL A 16 2.05 -0.54 3.49
CA VAL A 16 3.14 -0.94 2.57
C VAL A 16 4.41 -1.23 3.36
N SER A 17 4.89 -2.49 3.31
CA SER A 17 6.22 -2.83 3.79
C SER A 17 7.31 -2.30 2.85
N THR A 18 8.33 -1.64 3.39
CA THR A 18 9.41 -1.03 2.60
C THR A 18 10.71 -0.90 3.40
N TYR A 19 11.64 -0.09 2.89
CA TYR A 19 12.91 0.23 3.55
C TYR A 19 13.10 1.76 3.65
N PRO A 20 13.82 2.27 4.66
CA PRO A 20 13.98 3.71 4.88
C PRO A 20 14.71 4.43 3.74
N GLU A 21 15.56 3.73 3.00
CA GLU A 21 16.35 4.28 1.89
C GLU A 21 15.57 4.33 0.57
N ARG A 22 14.32 3.85 0.52
CA ARG A 22 13.54 3.92 -0.73
C ARG A 22 13.09 5.35 -0.99
N ALA A 23 13.09 5.72 -2.27
CA ALA A 23 12.65 7.05 -2.69
C ALA A 23 11.20 7.34 -2.23
N LYS A 24 10.29 6.34 -2.28
CA LYS A 24 8.92 6.48 -1.78
C LYS A 24 8.86 6.84 -0.29
N THR A 25 9.75 6.26 0.51
CA THR A 25 9.84 6.50 1.95
C THR A 25 10.34 7.91 2.23
N ARG A 26 11.45 8.32 1.61
CA ARG A 26 11.95 9.70 1.71
C ARG A 26 10.94 10.73 1.21
N ASN A 27 10.24 10.45 0.12
CA ASN A 27 9.24 11.34 -0.45
C ASN A 27 8.04 11.49 0.50
N ALA A 28 7.52 10.40 1.06
CA ALA A 28 6.41 10.44 2.02
C ALA A 28 6.77 11.17 3.32
N ARG A 29 8.03 11.06 3.79
CA ARG A 29 8.52 11.85 4.93
C ARG A 29 8.56 13.35 4.62
N ARG A 30 8.96 13.71 3.40
CA ARG A 30 9.07 15.11 2.96
C ARG A 30 7.70 15.74 2.70
N ASP A 31 6.80 15.00 2.07
CA ASP A 31 5.44 15.41 1.77
C ASP A 31 4.51 14.21 1.98
N PRO A 32 3.68 14.22 3.04
CA PRO A 32 2.85 13.07 3.37
C PRO A 32 1.63 12.95 2.45
N ARG A 33 1.36 13.91 1.56
CA ARG A 33 0.24 13.81 0.62
C ARG A 33 0.58 12.78 -0.45
N VAL A 34 -0.17 11.69 -0.50
CA VAL A 34 0.08 10.59 -1.42
C VAL A 34 -1.19 10.15 -2.13
N SER A 35 -0.99 9.53 -3.29
CA SER A 35 -2.04 8.83 -4.03
C SER A 35 -1.60 7.39 -4.27
N VAL A 36 -2.52 6.45 -4.07
CA VAL A 36 -2.36 5.03 -4.37
C VAL A 36 -3.30 4.70 -5.52
N LEU A 37 -2.75 4.12 -6.58
CA LEU A 37 -3.51 3.60 -7.72
C LEU A 37 -3.59 2.09 -7.57
N VAL A 38 -4.81 1.56 -7.43
CA VAL A 38 -5.06 0.11 -7.38
C VAL A 38 -5.60 -0.31 -8.74
N LEU A 39 -4.91 -1.25 -9.37
CA LEU A 39 -5.29 -1.83 -10.67
C LEU A 39 -5.94 -3.19 -10.44
N SER A 40 -6.88 -3.56 -11.30
CA SER A 40 -7.32 -4.96 -11.42
C SER A 40 -6.20 -5.84 -12.00
N ASP A 41 -6.42 -7.16 -12.00
CA ASP A 41 -5.47 -8.13 -12.55
C ASP A 41 -5.18 -7.89 -14.05
N ASP A 42 -6.20 -7.46 -14.80
CA ASP A 42 -6.02 -7.00 -16.17
C ASP A 42 -5.69 -5.51 -16.20
N PHE A 43 -4.68 -5.14 -16.99
CA PHE A 43 -4.23 -3.76 -17.13
C PHE A 43 -5.31 -2.83 -17.72
N GLY A 44 -6.20 -3.37 -18.58
CA GLY A 44 -7.34 -2.64 -19.12
C GLY A 44 -8.57 -2.62 -18.21
N GLY A 45 -8.53 -3.39 -17.12
CA GLY A 45 -9.65 -3.58 -16.21
C GLY A 45 -9.97 -2.36 -15.32
N PRO A 46 -10.95 -2.51 -14.42
CA PRO A 46 -11.30 -1.48 -13.45
C PRO A 46 -10.09 -1.04 -12.60
N TRP A 47 -10.02 0.22 -12.25
CA TRP A 47 -9.02 0.77 -11.33
C TRP A 47 -9.64 1.85 -10.45
N VAL A 48 -8.96 2.13 -9.33
CA VAL A 48 -9.36 3.18 -8.41
C VAL A 48 -8.13 3.93 -7.90
N GLN A 49 -8.24 5.24 -7.78
CA GLN A 49 -7.26 6.08 -7.09
C GLN A 49 -7.77 6.45 -5.71
N VAL A 50 -6.93 6.26 -4.70
CA VAL A 50 -7.17 6.67 -3.32
C VAL A 50 -6.14 7.73 -2.94
N ASP A 51 -6.60 8.89 -2.47
CA ASP A 51 -5.73 9.94 -1.95
C ASP A 51 -5.73 9.91 -0.43
N GLY A 52 -4.58 10.13 0.18
CA GLY A 52 -4.42 10.03 1.62
C GLY A 52 -3.21 10.76 2.18
N THR A 53 -3.06 10.63 3.49
CA THR A 53 -1.90 11.13 4.23
C THR A 53 -1.05 9.94 4.68
N ALA A 54 0.22 9.95 4.29
CA ALA A 54 1.20 8.94 4.62
C ALA A 54 1.91 9.25 5.95
N GLU A 55 2.11 8.20 6.74
CA GLU A 55 2.99 8.15 7.88
C GLU A 55 4.05 7.07 7.61
N VAL A 56 5.31 7.35 7.95
CA VAL A 56 6.40 6.39 7.84
C VAL A 56 6.92 6.03 9.22
N ILE A 57 6.86 4.74 9.54
CA ILE A 57 7.36 4.18 10.80
C ILE A 57 8.55 3.28 10.47
N ASP A 58 9.67 3.49 11.15
CA ASP A 58 10.88 2.69 11.00
C ASP A 58 11.00 1.69 12.16
N ALA A 59 11.92 0.73 12.03
CA ALA A 59 12.26 -0.15 13.14
C ALA A 59 12.83 0.66 14.33
N PRO A 60 12.54 0.25 15.58
CA PRO A 60 11.82 -0.97 15.96
C PRO A 60 10.28 -0.84 15.94
N ASP A 61 9.73 0.37 15.89
CA ASP A 61 8.30 0.62 16.05
C ASP A 61 7.45 0.10 14.87
N SER A 62 8.09 -0.15 13.72
CA SER A 62 7.45 -0.73 12.53
C SER A 62 7.10 -2.22 12.69
N VAL A 63 7.66 -2.91 13.69
CA VAL A 63 7.60 -4.38 13.79
C VAL A 63 6.18 -4.91 14.00
N GLU A 64 5.46 -4.42 15.02
CA GLU A 64 4.08 -4.87 15.24
C GLU A 64 3.13 -4.47 14.09
N PRO A 65 3.22 -3.25 13.52
CA PRO A 65 2.50 -2.94 12.28
C PRO A 65 2.84 -3.87 11.10
N LEU A 66 4.08 -4.36 11.00
CA LEU A 66 4.48 -5.32 9.95
C LEU A 66 3.92 -6.73 10.21
N VAL A 67 3.74 -7.11 11.47
CA VAL A 67 3.03 -8.35 11.86
C VAL A 67 1.55 -8.27 11.45
N GLU A 68 0.87 -7.17 11.77
CA GLU A 68 -0.52 -6.92 11.33
C GLU A 68 -0.62 -6.91 9.80
N TYR A 69 0.27 -6.18 9.12
CA TYR A 69 0.37 -6.19 7.66
C TYR A 69 0.47 -7.62 7.12
N PHE A 70 1.38 -8.45 7.65
CA PHE A 70 1.56 -9.83 7.19
C PHE A 70 0.28 -10.64 7.38
N ARG A 71 -0.36 -10.56 8.56
CA ARG A 71 -1.64 -11.24 8.81
C ARG A 71 -2.69 -10.91 7.77
N ASN A 72 -2.84 -9.63 7.47
CA ASN A 72 -3.91 -9.16 6.59
C ASN A 72 -3.68 -9.53 5.12
N ILE A 73 -2.44 -9.73 4.68
CA ILE A 73 -2.13 -10.06 3.28
C ILE A 73 -1.71 -11.51 3.06
N SER A 74 -1.37 -12.26 4.10
CA SER A 74 -0.76 -13.59 3.98
C SER A 74 -1.22 -14.59 5.06
N GLY A 75 -2.05 -14.18 6.02
CA GLY A 75 -2.52 -15.03 7.11
C GLY A 75 -1.46 -15.22 8.22
N GLU A 76 -1.49 -16.34 8.92
CA GLU A 76 -0.61 -16.56 10.08
C GLU A 76 0.81 -17.00 9.68
N HIS A 77 1.82 -16.44 10.37
CA HIS A 77 3.20 -16.91 10.26
C HIS A 77 3.43 -18.08 11.23
N PRO A 78 4.17 -19.14 10.83
CA PRO A 78 4.43 -20.29 11.70
C PRO A 78 5.31 -19.96 12.92
N ASP A 79 6.12 -18.89 12.82
CA ASP A 79 6.99 -18.39 13.91
C ASP A 79 7.02 -16.87 13.92
N TRP A 80 6.22 -16.25 14.80
CA TRP A 80 6.16 -14.79 14.86
C TRP A 80 7.42 -14.14 15.45
N ASP A 81 8.16 -14.84 16.30
CA ASP A 81 9.36 -14.30 16.93
C ASP A 81 10.51 -14.23 15.92
N GLU A 82 10.66 -15.25 15.08
CA GLU A 82 11.57 -15.23 13.93
C GLU A 82 11.23 -14.08 12.98
N TYR A 83 9.94 -13.90 12.65
CA TYR A 83 9.49 -12.82 11.77
C TYR A 83 9.86 -11.44 12.33
N ARG A 84 9.58 -11.19 13.61
CA ARG A 84 9.93 -9.92 14.29
C ARG A 84 11.42 -9.66 14.29
N ALA A 85 12.21 -10.68 14.66
CA ALA A 85 13.67 -10.58 14.64
C ALA A 85 14.19 -10.26 13.22
N ALA A 86 13.60 -10.87 12.19
CA ALA A 86 13.93 -10.58 10.80
C ALA A 86 13.57 -9.14 10.40
N MET A 87 12.42 -8.60 10.79
CA MET A 87 12.02 -7.22 10.48
C MET A 87 12.99 -6.19 11.10
N ILE A 88 13.41 -6.42 12.34
CA ILE A 88 14.42 -5.59 13.03
C ILE A 88 15.75 -5.69 12.31
N LYS A 89 16.25 -6.92 12.09
CA LYS A 89 17.55 -7.16 11.44
C LYS A 89 17.62 -6.56 10.03
N GLN A 90 16.51 -6.59 9.30
CA GLN A 90 16.41 -6.02 7.95
C GLN A 90 16.18 -4.51 7.94
N GLY A 91 15.96 -3.86 9.10
CA GLY A 91 15.67 -2.43 9.18
C GLY A 91 14.41 -2.04 8.38
N LYS A 92 13.37 -2.89 8.42
CA LYS A 92 12.15 -2.67 7.63
C LYS A 92 11.38 -1.46 8.15
N SER A 93 10.85 -0.67 7.23
CA SER A 93 9.89 0.39 7.50
C SER A 93 8.51 -0.02 7.03
N ILE A 94 7.48 0.61 7.57
CA ILE A 94 6.12 0.55 7.04
C ILE A 94 5.65 1.96 6.69
N ILE A 95 4.95 2.08 5.57
CA ILE A 95 4.18 3.27 5.24
C ILE A 95 2.71 2.95 5.51
N ARG A 96 2.05 3.79 6.31
CA ARG A 96 0.60 3.75 6.51
C ARG A 96 -0.02 4.95 5.81
N VAL A 97 -1.04 4.72 4.98
CA VAL A 97 -1.77 5.77 4.29
C VAL A 97 -3.18 5.80 4.83
N THR A 98 -3.54 6.86 5.55
CA THR A 98 -4.91 7.11 5.96
C THR A 98 -5.68 7.70 4.77
N PRO A 99 -6.68 6.98 4.21
CA PRO A 99 -7.48 7.49 3.11
C PRO A 99 -8.23 8.75 3.50
N THR A 100 -8.31 9.72 2.59
CA THR A 100 -9.05 10.98 2.78
C THR A 100 -10.13 11.18 1.73
N ARG A 101 -9.90 10.67 0.51
CA ARG A 101 -10.89 10.59 -0.56
C ARG A 101 -10.49 9.49 -1.55
N TRP A 102 -11.43 9.07 -2.38
CA TRP A 102 -11.18 8.16 -3.49
C TRP A 102 -11.97 8.61 -4.72
N GLY A 103 -11.43 8.33 -5.91
CA GLY A 103 -12.10 8.58 -7.19
C GLY A 103 -13.11 7.48 -7.53
N PRO A 104 -13.92 7.63 -8.59
CA PRO A 104 -14.79 6.54 -9.04
C PRO A 104 -13.98 5.30 -9.44
N VAL A 105 -14.61 4.13 -9.38
CA VAL A 105 -14.08 2.94 -10.07
C VAL A 105 -14.17 3.20 -11.57
N ALA A 106 -13.02 3.42 -12.20
CA ALA A 106 -12.92 3.74 -13.62
C ALA A 106 -12.49 2.51 -14.40
N THR A 107 -13.00 2.32 -15.60
CA THR A 107 -12.52 1.31 -16.55
C THR A 107 -11.69 2.00 -17.62
N GLY A 108 -10.55 1.40 -18.00
CA GLY A 108 -9.87 1.81 -19.22
C GLY A 108 -10.77 1.58 -20.43
N GLY A 109 -10.61 2.36 -21.50
CA GLY A 109 -11.37 2.17 -22.74
C GLY A 109 -11.79 3.48 -23.38
N PHE A 110 -12.36 3.36 -24.58
CA PHE A 110 -12.97 4.50 -25.24
C PHE A 110 -14.17 5.00 -24.43
N PRO A 111 -14.45 6.31 -24.42
CA PRO A 111 -15.74 6.83 -23.98
C PRO A 111 -16.88 5.96 -24.51
N ALA A 112 -17.89 5.67 -23.68
CA ALA A 112 -19.01 4.79 -24.05
C ALA A 112 -19.61 5.14 -25.44
N ARG A 113 -19.63 6.43 -25.80
CA ARG A 113 -20.07 6.94 -27.11
C ARG A 113 -19.24 6.50 -28.34
N LEU A 114 -18.11 5.81 -28.16
CA LEU A 114 -17.19 5.40 -29.22
C LEU A 114 -17.09 3.87 -29.35
N VAL A 115 -17.81 3.11 -28.50
CA VAL A 115 -17.94 1.66 -28.63
C VAL A 115 -19.20 1.41 -29.46
N GLU A 116 -19.05 0.91 -30.69
CA GLU A 116 -20.21 0.44 -31.46
C GLU A 116 -20.78 -0.80 -30.77
N GLU A 117 -22.11 -0.84 -30.59
CA GLU A 117 -22.81 -2.01 -30.08
C GLU A 117 -22.86 -3.07 -31.19
N ASP A 118 -21.95 -4.05 -31.14
CA ASP A 118 -22.05 -5.31 -31.90
C ASP A 118 -22.75 -6.40 -31.06
#